data_AF-A0A1A9V7T8-F1
#
_entry.id   AF-A0A1A9V7T8-F1
#
_cell.length_a   1.000
_cell.length_b   1.000
_cell.length_c   1.000
_cell.angle_alpha   90.00
_cell.angle_beta   90.00
_cell.angle_gamma   90.00
#
_symmetry.space_group_name_H-M   'P 1'
#
loop_
_entity.id
_entity.type
_entity.pdbx_description
1 polymer ?
#
loop_
_entity_poly.entity_id
_entity_poly.type
_entity_poly.pdbx_seq_one_letter_code
_entity_poly.pdbx_strand_id
1 'polypeptide(L)'
;MSTSANLKEQEQQHIDGELRAIVKRQHRKQPTCAAESLTTEKSLIVLAAAFVISLAAMRYIYTICPELNESEKQHMKIPRDIQGAKMLGKVLDRYKDMYYFQVMFGVVAAYIFLQTFAIPGSLFLSILLGFLYRFPIALFLVCFCATLGATLCYCLSSLIGRRLIKYFWPKKISEWSKHIENHRDNLFNYMLFVRMSPILPNWFINLAAPVIGVPIYPFTLGTFCGVAPPSMIAIQAGKTLQKMSNSGDAFSWTSVGILTICACLSLVPTILKNKLKKKTQSKSSVAIMSTSANLKEQEQQHIDGELRAIVKRQHRKQPTCAAESLTTEKSLIVLAAAFVISLAAMRYIYTICPELNESEKQHMKIPRDIQGAKMLGKVLDRYKDMYYFQVMFGVVAAYIFLQTFAIPGSLFLSILLGFLYRFPIALFLVCFCATLGATLCYCLSSLIGRRLIKYFWPKKISEWSKHIENHRDNLFNYMLFVRMSPILPNWFINLAAPVIGVPIYPFTLGTFCGVAPPSMIAIQAGKTLQKMSNSGDAFSWTSVGILTICACLSLVPTILKNKLKKKTQ
;
A
#
# COMPACT_ATOMS: atom_id res chain seq x y z
N MET A 1 -52.46 -29.05 35.47
CA MET A 1 -52.00 -27.81 34.77
C MET A 1 -50.97 -26.99 35.55
N SER A 2 -50.96 -26.98 36.89
CA SER A 2 -49.98 -26.22 37.69
C SER A 2 -48.52 -26.75 37.63
N THR A 3 -48.32 -28.07 37.53
CA THR A 3 -46.99 -28.69 37.60
C THR A 3 -46.14 -28.48 36.33
N SER A 4 -46.77 -28.38 35.16
CA SER A 4 -46.07 -28.21 33.87
C SER A 4 -45.65 -26.76 33.61
N ALA A 5 -46.35 -25.79 34.22
CA ALA A 5 -45.96 -24.38 34.18
C ALA A 5 -44.71 -24.12 35.05
N ASN A 6 -44.66 -24.71 36.25
CA ASN A 6 -43.51 -24.63 37.15
C ASN A 6 -42.23 -25.26 36.57
N LEU A 7 -42.35 -26.38 35.85
CA LEU A 7 -41.21 -27.01 35.16
C LEU A 7 -40.64 -26.14 34.05
N LYS A 8 -41.49 -25.45 33.27
CA LYS A 8 -41.05 -24.51 32.23
C LYS A 8 -40.39 -23.26 32.80
N GLU A 9 -40.88 -22.73 33.92
CA GLU A 9 -40.22 -21.59 34.59
C GLU A 9 -38.87 -21.97 35.19
N GLN A 10 -38.72 -23.18 35.75
CA GLN A 10 -37.44 -23.66 36.25
C GLN A 10 -36.41 -23.92 35.13
N GLU A 11 -36.82 -24.49 34.00
CA GLU A 11 -35.94 -24.63 32.83
C GLU A 11 -35.52 -23.27 32.26
N GLN A 12 -36.44 -22.31 32.17
CA GLN A 12 -36.15 -20.97 31.67
C GLN A 12 -35.16 -20.22 32.57
N GLN A 13 -35.30 -20.35 33.90
CA GLN A 13 -34.35 -19.76 34.86
C GLN A 13 -32.97 -20.43 34.82
N HIS A 14 -32.91 -21.74 34.59
CA HIS A 14 -31.64 -22.47 34.43
C HIS A 14 -30.91 -22.04 33.15
N ILE A 15 -31.63 -21.92 32.03
CA ILE A 15 -31.08 -21.46 30.74
C ILE A 15 -30.59 -20.01 30.85
N ASP A 16 -31.33 -19.12 31.50
CA ASP A 16 -30.92 -17.73 31.72
C ASP A 16 -29.69 -17.61 32.65
N GLY A 17 -29.56 -18.53 33.61
CA GLY A 17 -28.39 -18.66 34.48
C GLY A 17 -27.15 -19.11 33.70
N GLU A 18 -27.28 -20.14 32.87
CA GLU A 18 -26.21 -20.61 31.98
C GLU A 18 -25.83 -19.56 30.93
N LEU A 19 -26.80 -18.87 30.33
CA LEU A 19 -26.56 -17.82 29.36
C LEU A 19 -25.80 -16.64 30.00
N ARG A 20 -26.17 -16.25 31.23
CA ARG A 20 -25.41 -15.25 32.01
C ARG A 20 -24.02 -15.73 32.38
N ALA A 21 -23.84 -17.02 32.70
CA ALA A 21 -22.54 -17.60 32.98
C ALA A 21 -21.65 -17.67 31.73
N ILE A 22 -22.22 -17.97 30.55
CA ILE A 22 -21.54 -18.00 29.25
C ILE A 22 -21.16 -16.57 28.83
N VAL A 23 -22.05 -15.59 29.00
CA VAL A 23 -21.76 -14.17 28.75
C VAL A 23 -20.66 -13.65 29.69
N LYS A 24 -20.69 -14.02 30.99
CA LYS A 24 -19.61 -13.73 31.94
C LYS A 24 -18.29 -14.40 31.52
N ARG A 25 -18.32 -15.66 31.06
CA ARG A 25 -17.14 -16.39 30.58
C ARG A 25 -16.59 -15.82 29.25
N GLN A 26 -17.44 -15.28 28.38
CA GLN A 26 -17.02 -14.57 27.15
C GLN A 26 -16.38 -13.23 27.46
N HIS A 27 -16.90 -12.46 28.43
CA HIS A 27 -16.28 -11.22 28.87
C HIS A 27 -14.95 -11.42 29.63
N ARG A 28 -14.75 -12.59 30.27
CA ARG A 28 -13.52 -12.91 31.03
C ARG A 28 -12.36 -13.45 30.17
N LYS A 29 -12.57 -13.72 28.87
CA LYS A 29 -11.55 -14.27 27.94
C LYS A 29 -10.99 -13.24 26.95
N GLN A 30 -10.94 -11.96 27.32
CA GLN A 30 -9.91 -11.09 26.76
C GLN A 30 -8.70 -11.18 27.70
N PRO A 31 -7.50 -11.55 27.22
CA PRO A 31 -6.30 -11.33 27.98
C PRO A 31 -6.13 -9.82 28.09
N THR A 32 -6.67 -9.24 29.15
CA THR A 32 -6.30 -7.91 29.59
C THR A 32 -4.86 -8.03 30.07
N CYS A 33 -3.91 -7.76 29.17
CA CYS A 33 -2.62 -7.22 29.61
C CYS A 33 -2.97 -6.08 30.56
N ALA A 34 -2.66 -6.26 31.84
CA ALA A 34 -2.81 -5.26 32.87
C ALA A 34 -1.92 -4.07 32.51
N ALA A 35 -2.44 -3.18 31.68
CA ALA A 35 -1.87 -1.88 31.44
C ALA A 35 -2.74 -0.89 32.20
N GLU A 36 -2.30 -0.60 33.42
CA GLU A 36 -2.60 0.62 34.16
C GLU A 36 -2.84 1.78 33.18
N SER A 37 -3.95 2.52 33.33
CA SER A 37 -4.51 3.41 32.31
C SER A 37 -3.58 4.59 31.97
N LEU A 38 -2.61 4.36 31.08
CA LEU A 38 -1.44 5.21 30.99
C LEU A 38 -1.61 6.62 30.40
N THR A 39 -2.75 7.26 30.15
CA THR A 39 -2.85 8.56 29.41
C THR A 39 -2.07 8.66 28.05
N THR A 40 -2.50 9.49 27.11
CA THR A 40 -1.81 9.60 25.81
C THR A 40 -0.42 10.23 25.96
N GLU A 41 -0.29 11.19 26.88
CA GLU A 41 0.95 11.90 27.17
C GLU A 41 2.05 10.97 27.71
N LYS A 42 1.79 10.18 28.77
CA LYS A 42 2.81 9.24 29.28
C LYS A 42 3.17 8.18 28.24
N SER A 43 2.24 7.81 27.35
CA SER A 43 2.53 6.87 26.26
C SER A 43 3.51 7.46 25.24
N LEU A 44 3.38 8.76 24.92
CA LEU A 44 4.35 9.49 24.09
C LEU A 44 5.70 9.63 24.77
N ILE A 45 5.74 9.89 26.09
CA ILE A 45 6.97 9.92 26.88
C ILE A 45 7.68 8.54 26.84
N VAL A 46 6.94 7.45 27.02
CA VAL A 46 7.49 6.09 26.92
C VAL A 46 8.07 5.81 25.53
N LEU A 47 7.41 6.24 24.45
CA LEU A 47 7.96 6.11 23.09
C LEU A 47 9.23 6.95 22.90
N ALA A 48 9.23 8.19 23.36
CA ALA A 48 10.40 9.07 23.28
C ALA A 48 11.58 8.49 24.07
N ALA A 49 11.34 8.01 25.30
CA ALA A 49 12.34 7.35 26.13
C ALA A 49 12.87 6.07 25.46
N ALA A 50 11.98 5.21 24.93
CA ALA A 50 12.38 4.01 24.20
C ALA A 50 13.26 4.33 22.98
N PHE A 51 12.95 5.40 22.25
CA PHE A 51 13.74 5.85 21.11
C PHE A 51 15.12 6.36 21.55
N VAL A 52 15.19 7.20 22.59
CA VAL A 52 16.45 7.73 23.13
C VAL A 52 17.33 6.62 23.68
N ILE A 53 16.78 5.67 24.45
CA ILE A 53 17.51 4.50 24.97
C ILE A 53 18.03 3.65 23.82
N SER A 54 17.22 3.42 22.78
CA SER A 54 17.64 2.64 21.63
C SER A 54 18.74 3.34 20.82
N LEU A 55 18.71 4.68 20.71
CA LEU A 55 19.80 5.47 20.11
C LEU A 55 21.08 5.40 20.95
N ALA A 56 20.97 5.47 22.27
CA ALA A 56 22.12 5.32 23.17
C ALA A 56 22.73 3.91 23.04
N ALA A 57 21.91 2.86 22.98
CA ALA A 57 22.36 1.50 22.73
C ALA A 57 23.06 1.36 21.37
N MET A 58 22.49 1.94 20.31
CA MET A 58 23.12 1.96 18.98
C MET A 58 24.47 2.70 18.99
N ARG A 59 24.57 3.82 19.71
CA ARG A 59 25.83 4.56 19.90
C ARG A 59 26.85 3.74 20.66
N TYR A 60 26.44 3.02 21.70
CA TYR A 60 27.31 2.13 22.48
C TYR A 60 27.84 0.96 21.63
N ILE A 61 26.99 0.35 20.80
CA ILE A 61 27.41 -0.69 19.85
C ILE A 61 28.43 -0.12 18.84
N TYR A 62 28.23 1.12 18.40
CA TYR A 62 29.17 1.80 17.51
C TYR A 62 30.54 2.02 18.19
N THR A 63 30.58 2.33 19.49
CA THR A 63 31.85 2.50 20.22
C THR A 63 32.58 1.19 20.52
N ILE A 64 31.87 0.06 20.54
CA ILE A 64 32.48 -1.28 20.69
C ILE A 64 33.08 -1.77 19.36
N CYS A 65 32.70 -1.18 18.22
CA CYS A 65 33.28 -1.57 16.95
C CYS A 65 34.81 -1.32 16.96
N PRO A 66 35.58 -2.25 16.36
CA PRO A 66 37.04 -2.11 16.27
C PRO A 66 37.43 -0.79 15.60
N GLU A 67 38.63 -0.28 15.91
CA GLU A 67 39.14 0.97 15.34
C GLU A 67 39.10 0.92 13.80
N LEU A 68 38.23 1.77 13.24
CA LEU A 68 38.10 1.95 11.80
C LEU A 68 39.04 3.06 11.34
N ASN A 69 39.69 2.87 10.19
CA ASN A 69 40.42 3.95 9.54
C ASN A 69 39.46 5.12 9.21
N GLU A 70 39.95 6.36 9.19
CA GLU A 70 39.13 7.55 8.90
C GLU A 70 38.39 7.46 7.54
N SER A 71 39.00 6.81 6.54
CA SER A 71 38.40 6.54 5.24
C SER A 71 37.30 5.46 5.25
N GLU A 72 37.20 4.65 6.30
CA GLU A 72 36.21 3.59 6.47
C GLU A 72 35.04 4.05 7.35
N LYS A 73 35.30 4.91 8.34
CA LYS A 73 34.27 5.56 9.18
C LYS A 73 33.19 6.26 8.36
N GLN A 74 33.56 6.89 7.23
CA GLN A 74 32.59 7.58 6.36
C GLN A 74 31.52 6.63 5.76
N HIS A 75 31.85 5.34 5.61
CA HIS A 75 31.00 4.30 5.04
C HIS A 75 30.22 3.50 6.10
N MET A 76 30.55 3.66 7.39
CA MET A 76 29.87 3.01 8.51
C MET A 76 28.54 3.73 8.85
N LYS A 77 27.62 3.74 7.88
CA LYS A 77 26.29 4.37 7.96
C LYS A 77 25.22 3.41 7.49
N ILE A 78 24.00 3.56 8.01
CA ILE A 78 22.85 2.75 7.56
C ILE A 78 22.65 2.99 6.05
N PRO A 79 22.70 1.93 5.22
CA PRO A 79 22.64 2.07 3.78
C PRO A 79 21.22 2.47 3.36
N ARG A 80 21.13 3.48 2.50
CA ARG A 80 19.86 3.98 1.93
C ARG A 80 19.74 3.67 0.44
N ASP A 81 20.79 3.11 -0.15
CA ASP A 81 20.94 2.77 -1.55
C ASP A 81 21.88 1.57 -1.73
N ILE A 82 21.95 1.04 -2.95
CA ILE A 82 22.83 -0.10 -3.27
C ILE A 82 24.31 0.26 -3.10
N GLN A 83 24.73 1.47 -3.49
CA GLN A 83 26.14 1.85 -3.37
C GLN A 83 26.57 1.95 -1.90
N GLY A 84 25.75 2.56 -1.05
CA GLY A 84 25.97 2.54 0.40
C GLY A 84 26.01 1.12 0.95
N ALA A 85 25.13 0.22 0.49
CA ALA A 85 25.14 -1.18 0.90
C ALA A 85 26.42 -1.92 0.43
N LYS A 86 26.93 -1.64 -0.77
CA LYS A 86 28.21 -2.20 -1.26
C LYS A 86 29.39 -1.74 -0.42
N MET A 87 29.48 -0.44 -0.14
CA MET A 87 30.60 0.14 0.60
C MET A 87 30.60 -0.32 2.05
N LEU A 88 29.43 -0.28 2.70
CA LEU A 88 29.26 -0.85 4.04
C LEU A 88 29.56 -2.35 4.04
N GLY A 89 29.08 -3.08 3.04
CA GLY A 89 29.36 -4.51 2.87
C GLY A 89 30.85 -4.81 2.81
N LYS A 90 31.62 -4.08 1.98
CA LYS A 90 33.08 -4.26 1.88
C LYS A 90 33.79 -4.02 3.20
N VAL A 91 33.39 -2.99 3.94
CA VAL A 91 33.96 -2.68 5.26
C VAL A 91 33.63 -3.83 6.21
N LEU A 92 32.35 -4.18 6.36
CA LEU A 92 31.91 -5.21 7.30
C LEU A 92 32.45 -6.61 6.97
N ASP A 93 32.61 -6.96 5.69
CA ASP A 93 33.16 -8.26 5.28
C ASP A 93 34.63 -8.39 5.67
N ARG A 94 35.42 -7.31 5.56
CA ARG A 94 36.81 -7.29 6.05
C ARG A 94 36.90 -7.53 7.56
N TYR A 95 36.02 -6.90 8.34
CA TYR A 95 36.02 -7.05 9.80
C TYR A 95 35.35 -8.35 10.27
N LYS A 96 34.50 -8.95 9.45
CA LYS A 96 33.78 -10.19 9.77
C LYS A 96 34.74 -11.35 10.05
N ASP A 97 35.87 -11.42 9.35
CA ASP A 97 36.83 -12.52 9.53
C ASP A 97 37.47 -12.52 10.93
N MET A 98 37.71 -11.34 11.51
CA MET A 98 38.27 -11.18 12.86
C MET A 98 37.20 -11.04 13.95
N TYR A 99 36.03 -10.47 13.61
CA TYR A 99 35.00 -10.03 14.56
C TYR A 99 33.58 -10.47 14.15
N TYR A 100 33.44 -11.74 13.76
CA TYR A 100 32.21 -12.32 13.20
C TYR A 100 30.94 -11.99 14.00
N PHE A 101 30.96 -12.25 15.32
CA PHE A 101 29.79 -12.04 16.20
C PHE A 101 29.48 -10.57 16.46
N GLN A 102 30.50 -9.70 16.49
CA GLN A 102 30.31 -8.27 16.72
C GLN A 102 29.67 -7.61 15.51
N VAL A 103 30.15 -7.94 14.29
CA VAL A 103 29.52 -7.51 13.04
C VAL A 103 28.08 -8.00 12.96
N MET A 104 27.84 -9.26 13.32
CA MET A 104 26.49 -9.84 13.34
C MET A 104 25.58 -9.07 14.30
N PHE A 105 26.03 -8.86 15.53
CA PHE A 105 25.26 -8.14 16.55
C PHE A 105 24.98 -6.70 16.13
N GLY A 106 25.95 -6.00 15.55
CA GLY A 106 25.78 -4.64 15.03
C GLY A 106 24.72 -4.55 13.93
N VAL A 107 24.75 -5.45 12.95
CA VAL A 107 23.77 -5.49 11.85
C VAL A 107 22.38 -5.89 12.37
N VAL A 108 22.30 -6.87 13.29
CA VAL A 108 21.04 -7.30 13.93
C VAL A 108 20.42 -6.17 14.74
N ALA A 109 21.20 -5.46 15.56
CA ALA A 109 20.74 -4.33 16.35
C ALA A 109 20.25 -3.19 15.46
N ALA A 110 21.00 -2.84 14.40
CA ALA A 110 20.59 -1.82 13.44
C ALA A 110 19.27 -2.21 12.74
N TYR A 111 19.11 -3.48 12.37
CA TYR A 111 17.88 -3.98 11.74
C TYR A 111 16.69 -3.84 12.69
N ILE A 112 16.81 -4.35 13.92
CA ILE A 112 15.74 -4.31 14.92
C ILE A 112 15.38 -2.86 15.23
N PHE A 113 16.36 -1.97 15.35
CA PHE A 113 16.15 -0.54 15.56
C PHE A 113 15.28 0.08 14.45
N LEU A 114 15.70 -0.08 13.19
CA LEU A 114 14.94 0.45 12.05
C LEU A 114 13.49 -0.07 12.05
N GLN A 115 13.33 -1.36 12.33
CA GLN A 115 12.04 -2.00 12.23
C GLN A 115 11.10 -1.71 13.40
N THR A 116 11.66 -1.49 14.60
CA THR A 116 10.92 -1.08 15.81
C THR A 116 10.31 0.31 15.63
N PHE A 117 11.07 1.24 15.05
CA PHE A 117 10.64 2.64 14.87
C PHE A 117 10.04 2.92 13.48
N ALA A 118 9.68 1.88 12.72
CA ALA A 118 9.07 2.01 11.40
C ALA A 118 9.91 2.86 10.40
N ILE A 119 11.23 2.87 10.56
CA ILE A 119 12.15 3.63 9.71
C ILE A 119 12.46 2.80 8.45
N PRO A 120 12.28 3.36 7.23
CA PRO A 120 12.60 2.66 6.00
C PRO A 120 14.12 2.42 5.88
N GLY A 121 14.52 1.23 5.42
CA GLY A 121 15.93 0.88 5.22
C GLY A 121 16.28 -0.59 5.49
N SER A 122 15.40 -1.34 6.16
CA SER A 122 15.61 -2.75 6.50
C SER A 122 15.85 -3.67 5.29
N LEU A 123 15.34 -3.31 4.11
CA LEU A 123 15.63 -4.04 2.86
C LEU A 123 17.14 -4.10 2.56
N PHE A 124 17.84 -2.98 2.69
CA PHE A 124 19.28 -2.93 2.41
C PHE A 124 20.07 -3.76 3.43
N LEU A 125 19.60 -3.84 4.67
CA LEU A 125 20.18 -4.72 5.68
C LEU A 125 19.91 -6.21 5.38
N SER A 126 18.76 -6.56 4.79
CA SER A 126 18.51 -7.93 4.31
C SER A 126 19.47 -8.32 3.18
N ILE A 127 19.72 -7.40 2.23
CA ILE A 127 20.70 -7.59 1.15
C ILE A 127 22.11 -7.72 1.73
N LEU A 128 22.48 -6.84 2.67
CA LEU A 128 23.76 -6.86 3.36
C LEU A 128 24.00 -8.16 4.12
N LEU A 129 22.99 -8.66 4.85
CA LEU A 129 23.06 -9.96 5.53
C LEU A 129 23.28 -11.12 4.54
N GLY A 130 22.69 -11.04 3.34
CA GLY A 130 22.93 -12.02 2.27
C GLY A 130 24.31 -11.92 1.61
N PHE A 131 24.95 -10.75 1.67
CA PHE A 131 26.33 -10.56 1.26
C PHE A 131 27.31 -11.11 2.31
N LEU A 132 27.07 -10.84 3.59
CA LEU A 132 27.98 -11.19 4.70
C LEU A 132 27.92 -12.67 5.11
N TYR A 133 26.74 -13.28 5.09
CA TYR A 133 26.49 -14.61 5.67
C TYR A 133 25.95 -15.61 4.65
N ARG A 134 26.14 -16.91 4.95
CA ARG A 134 25.59 -18.01 4.14
C ARG A 134 24.06 -17.96 4.19
N PHE A 135 23.42 -18.37 3.08
CA PHE A 135 21.98 -18.29 2.88
C PHE A 135 21.10 -18.74 4.08
N PRO A 136 21.29 -19.92 4.71
CA PRO A 136 20.43 -20.35 5.81
C PRO A 136 20.56 -19.45 7.04
N ILE A 137 21.78 -19.00 7.36
CA ILE A 137 22.06 -18.08 8.48
C ILE A 137 21.46 -16.71 8.18
N ALA A 138 21.69 -16.18 6.98
CA ALA A 138 21.14 -14.90 6.55
C ALA A 138 19.60 -14.91 6.58
N LEU A 139 18.96 -15.97 6.08
CA LEU A 139 17.51 -16.10 6.08
C LEU A 139 16.95 -16.14 7.50
N PHE A 140 17.56 -16.94 8.38
CA PHE A 140 17.16 -16.99 9.78
C PHE A 140 17.31 -15.64 10.47
N LEU A 141 18.47 -14.97 10.31
CA LEU A 141 18.73 -13.66 10.89
C LEU A 141 17.74 -12.60 10.39
N VAL A 142 17.44 -12.56 9.08
CA VAL A 142 16.47 -11.61 8.52
C VAL A 142 15.08 -11.87 9.07
N CYS A 143 14.61 -13.13 9.07
CA CYS A 143 13.29 -13.48 9.62
C CYS A 143 13.19 -13.16 11.11
N PHE A 144 14.25 -13.45 11.88
CA PHE A 144 14.34 -13.15 13.30
C PHE A 144 14.29 -11.65 13.56
N CYS A 145 15.16 -10.86 12.92
CA CYS A 145 15.21 -9.40 13.09
C CYS A 145 13.91 -8.73 12.66
N ALA A 146 13.36 -9.14 11.51
CA ALA A 146 12.10 -8.61 11.00
C ALA A 146 10.94 -8.90 11.96
N THR A 147 10.88 -10.10 12.53
CA THR A 147 9.82 -10.52 13.46
C THR A 147 9.95 -9.84 14.81
N LEU A 148 11.15 -9.82 15.38
CA LEU A 148 11.42 -9.19 16.67
C LEU A 148 11.15 -7.68 16.59
N GLY A 149 11.73 -6.99 15.61
CA GLY A 149 11.50 -5.56 15.41
C GLY A 149 10.04 -5.24 15.06
N ALA A 150 9.35 -6.06 14.25
CA ALA A 150 7.93 -5.87 13.98
C ALA A 150 7.06 -6.06 15.24
N THR A 151 7.43 -6.99 16.12
CA THR A 151 6.72 -7.25 17.38
C THR A 151 6.93 -6.08 18.36
N LEU A 152 8.14 -5.52 18.45
CA LEU A 152 8.40 -4.31 19.24
C LEU A 152 7.63 -3.11 18.70
N CYS A 153 7.62 -2.91 17.38
CA CYS A 153 6.82 -1.89 16.71
C CYS A 153 5.30 -2.06 16.98
N TYR A 154 4.82 -3.30 16.93
CA TYR A 154 3.44 -3.66 17.28
C TYR A 154 3.12 -3.26 18.73
N CYS A 155 4.01 -3.55 19.68
CA CYS A 155 3.82 -3.19 21.08
C CYS A 155 3.77 -1.67 21.27
N LEU A 156 4.71 -0.92 20.67
CA LEU A 156 4.72 0.55 20.70
C LEU A 156 3.44 1.14 20.08
N SER A 157 3.02 0.62 18.93
CA SER A 157 1.77 1.05 18.27
C SER A 157 0.52 0.66 19.08
N SER A 158 0.55 -0.47 19.80
CA SER A 158 -0.57 -0.86 20.67
C SER A 158 -0.76 0.11 21.85
N LEU A 159 0.32 0.69 22.38
CA LEU A 159 0.27 1.67 23.47
C LEU A 159 -0.33 3.01 23.00
N ILE A 160 0.06 3.48 21.82
CA ILE A 160 -0.25 4.83 21.32
C ILE A 160 -1.36 4.82 20.26
N GLY A 161 -1.17 4.01 19.22
CA GLY A 161 -1.97 4.01 17.99
C GLY A 161 -3.43 3.62 18.22
N ARG A 162 -3.72 2.67 19.11
CA ARG A 162 -5.11 2.29 19.45
C ARG A 162 -5.92 3.45 20.00
N ARG A 163 -5.31 4.32 20.84
CA ARG A 163 -6.02 5.44 21.49
C ARG A 163 -6.21 6.61 20.53
N LEU A 164 -5.13 7.02 19.85
CA LEU A 164 -5.17 8.13 18.89
C LEU A 164 -6.15 7.86 17.75
N ILE A 165 -6.08 6.68 17.12
CA ILE A 165 -6.91 6.41 15.95
C ILE A 165 -8.36 6.13 16.37
N LYS A 166 -8.61 5.58 17.57
CA LYS A 166 -9.98 5.44 18.11
C LYS A 166 -10.60 6.79 18.45
N TYR A 167 -9.81 7.78 18.84
CA TYR A 167 -10.27 9.16 19.04
C TYR A 167 -10.70 9.81 17.72
N PHE A 168 -9.87 9.72 16.67
CA PHE A 168 -10.17 10.36 15.38
C PHE A 168 -11.17 9.59 14.49
N TRP A 169 -11.17 8.24 14.53
CA TRP A 169 -12.00 7.38 13.66
C TRP A 169 -12.62 6.17 14.39
N PRO A 170 -13.47 6.37 15.41
CA PRO A 170 -14.01 5.28 16.24
C PRO A 170 -14.86 4.27 15.44
N LYS A 171 -15.70 4.74 14.51
CA LYS A 171 -16.61 3.88 13.72
C LYS A 171 -15.83 2.90 12.82
N LYS A 172 -14.82 3.39 12.08
CA LYS A 172 -14.03 2.55 11.17
C LYS A 172 -13.19 1.51 11.89
N ILE A 173 -12.59 1.85 13.05
CA ILE A 173 -11.88 0.84 13.85
C ILE A 173 -12.85 -0.25 14.29
N SER A 174 -14.05 0.10 14.76
CA SER A 174 -15.03 -0.90 15.19
C SER A 174 -15.43 -1.87 14.06
N GLU A 175 -15.58 -1.36 12.84
CA GLU A 175 -15.89 -2.17 11.66
C GLU A 175 -14.73 -3.10 11.28
N TRP A 176 -13.50 -2.57 11.26
CA TRP A 176 -12.31 -3.37 10.95
C TRP A 176 -12.06 -4.44 12.02
N SER A 177 -12.18 -4.09 13.29
CA SER A 177 -12.06 -5.05 14.39
C SER A 177 -13.13 -6.12 14.33
N LYS A 178 -14.39 -5.78 14.04
CA LYS A 178 -15.45 -6.79 13.80
C LYS A 178 -15.12 -7.69 12.61
N HIS A 179 -14.57 -7.13 11.53
CA HIS A 179 -14.17 -7.92 10.36
C HIS A 179 -13.05 -8.91 10.68
N ILE A 180 -12.08 -8.52 11.50
CA ILE A 180 -11.01 -9.39 12.00
C ILE A 180 -11.56 -10.47 12.93
N GLU A 181 -12.51 -10.11 13.79
CA GLU A 181 -13.14 -11.05 14.72
C GLU A 181 -13.91 -12.14 13.98
N ASN A 182 -14.66 -11.78 12.93
CA ASN A 182 -15.36 -12.73 12.05
C ASN A 182 -14.42 -13.69 11.31
N HIS A 183 -13.13 -13.37 11.23
CA HIS A 183 -12.11 -14.14 10.52
C HIS A 183 -10.99 -14.67 11.44
N ARG A 184 -11.19 -14.66 12.76
CA ARG A 184 -10.22 -15.09 13.79
C ARG A 184 -9.50 -16.40 13.45
N ASP A 185 -10.26 -17.39 13.00
CA ASP A 185 -9.78 -18.75 12.68
C ASP A 185 -8.76 -18.82 11.53
N ASN A 186 -8.66 -17.77 10.73
CA ASN A 186 -7.83 -17.73 9.52
C ASN A 186 -6.82 -16.56 9.55
N LEU A 187 -6.68 -15.86 10.68
CA LEU A 187 -5.83 -14.66 10.78
C LEU A 187 -4.36 -14.94 10.47
N PHE A 188 -3.87 -16.13 10.82
CA PHE A 188 -2.52 -16.55 10.47
C PHE A 188 -2.30 -16.56 8.94
N ASN A 189 -3.21 -17.19 8.19
CA ASN A 189 -3.13 -17.26 6.72
C ASN A 189 -3.29 -15.89 6.06
N TYR A 190 -4.15 -15.03 6.61
CA TYR A 190 -4.26 -13.65 6.17
C TYR A 190 -2.97 -12.86 6.46
N MET A 191 -2.32 -13.12 7.59
CA MET A 191 -1.04 -12.49 7.91
C MET A 191 0.05 -12.94 6.94
N LEU A 192 0.12 -14.24 6.61
CA LEU A 192 1.03 -14.76 5.59
C LEU A 192 0.81 -14.06 4.25
N PHE A 193 -0.44 -13.97 3.80
CA PHE A 193 -0.79 -13.32 2.52
C PHE A 193 -0.28 -11.89 2.48
N VAL A 194 -0.59 -11.10 3.51
CA VAL A 194 -0.22 -9.68 3.58
C VAL A 194 1.30 -9.48 3.66
N ARG A 195 2.04 -10.38 4.34
CA ARG A 195 3.50 -10.29 4.51
C ARG A 195 4.29 -10.76 3.29
N MET A 196 3.77 -11.75 2.57
CA MET A 196 4.36 -12.22 1.32
C MET A 196 4.04 -11.28 0.16
N SER A 197 2.90 -10.60 0.23
CA SER A 197 2.45 -9.68 -0.80
C SER A 197 3.33 -8.42 -0.86
N PRO A 198 3.76 -7.99 -2.07
CA PRO A 198 4.54 -6.77 -2.24
C PRO A 198 3.69 -5.48 -2.16
N ILE A 199 2.39 -5.58 -1.83
CA ILE A 199 1.45 -4.46 -1.92
C ILE A 199 1.61 -3.48 -0.76
N LEU A 200 1.72 -3.99 0.46
CA LEU A 200 1.72 -3.16 1.67
C LEU A 200 3.14 -3.07 2.26
N PRO A 201 3.64 -1.86 2.57
CA PRO A 201 4.91 -1.71 3.26
C PRO A 201 4.92 -2.39 4.63
N ASN A 202 6.05 -3.00 5.00
CA ASN A 202 6.19 -3.71 6.27
C ASN A 202 5.90 -2.82 7.49
N TRP A 203 6.39 -1.57 7.47
CA TRP A 203 6.17 -0.61 8.56
C TRP A 203 4.67 -0.34 8.79
N PHE A 204 3.90 -0.27 7.70
CA PHE A 204 2.47 0.02 7.76
C PHE A 204 1.71 -1.12 8.44
N ILE A 205 2.03 -2.36 8.07
CA ILE A 205 1.43 -3.56 8.67
C ILE A 205 1.74 -3.62 10.17
N ASN A 206 2.99 -3.33 10.57
CA ASN A 206 3.42 -3.35 11.98
C ASN A 206 2.61 -2.35 12.83
N LEU A 207 2.38 -1.14 12.31
CA LEU A 207 1.61 -0.10 13.01
C LEU A 207 0.11 -0.38 13.00
N ALA A 208 -0.44 -0.88 11.89
CA ALA A 208 -1.87 -1.05 11.71
C ALA A 208 -2.42 -2.29 12.43
N ALA A 209 -1.70 -3.41 12.43
CA ALA A 209 -2.13 -4.69 13.02
C ALA A 209 -2.67 -4.59 14.46
N PRO A 210 -1.99 -3.92 15.42
CA PRO A 210 -2.54 -3.78 16.77
C PRO A 210 -3.80 -2.91 16.75
N VAL A 211 -3.84 -1.83 15.96
CA VAL A 211 -4.96 -0.87 15.90
C VAL A 211 -6.25 -1.54 15.43
N ILE A 212 -6.16 -2.42 14.44
CA ILE A 212 -7.32 -3.14 13.89
C ILE A 212 -7.71 -4.37 14.69
N GLY A 213 -6.90 -4.80 15.66
CA GLY A 213 -7.24 -5.90 16.58
C GLY A 213 -6.69 -7.28 16.20
N VAL A 214 -5.63 -7.35 15.39
CA VAL A 214 -4.93 -8.62 15.13
C VAL A 214 -4.25 -9.07 16.44
N PRO A 215 -4.43 -10.33 16.90
CA PRO A 215 -3.73 -10.84 18.08
C PRO A 215 -2.21 -10.96 17.83
N ILE A 216 -1.40 -10.80 18.87
CA ILE A 216 0.07 -10.80 18.75
C ILE A 216 0.63 -12.13 18.22
N TYR A 217 0.06 -13.26 18.61
CA TYR A 217 0.53 -14.58 18.19
C TYR A 217 0.47 -14.82 16.67
N PRO A 218 -0.71 -14.71 15.98
CA PRO A 218 -0.77 -14.83 14.53
C PRO A 218 0.01 -13.74 13.81
N PHE A 219 0.17 -12.55 14.42
CA PHE A 219 1.01 -11.49 13.87
C PHE A 219 2.50 -11.88 13.87
N THR A 220 3.03 -12.33 15.00
CA THR A 220 4.46 -12.68 15.16
C THR A 220 4.82 -13.90 14.32
N LEU A 221 4.05 -15.00 14.43
CA LEU A 221 4.32 -16.21 13.64
C LEU A 221 4.09 -15.97 12.14
N GLY A 222 3.02 -15.26 11.78
CA GLY A 222 2.73 -14.90 10.40
C GLY A 222 3.79 -13.95 9.80
N THR A 223 4.42 -13.10 10.62
CA THR A 223 5.53 -12.26 10.18
C THR A 223 6.80 -13.09 9.96
N PHE A 224 7.13 -14.00 10.88
CA PHE A 224 8.31 -14.87 10.76
C PHE A 224 8.28 -15.71 9.48
N CYS A 225 7.16 -16.38 9.21
CA CYS A 225 7.00 -17.20 8.02
C CYS A 225 6.71 -16.36 6.76
N GLY A 226 5.94 -15.29 6.87
CA GLY A 226 5.50 -14.49 5.72
C GLY A 226 6.58 -13.57 5.14
N VAL A 227 7.56 -13.16 5.94
CA VAL A 227 8.70 -12.35 5.47
C VAL A 227 9.78 -13.23 4.82
N ALA A 228 9.76 -14.56 4.99
CA ALA A 228 10.78 -15.43 4.44
C ALA A 228 10.86 -15.36 2.90
N PRO A 229 9.76 -15.49 2.10
CA PRO A 229 9.84 -15.41 0.64
C PRO A 229 10.43 -14.10 0.10
N PRO A 230 9.99 -12.89 0.52
CA PRO A 230 10.62 -11.66 0.06
C PRO A 230 12.07 -11.52 0.55
N SER A 231 12.40 -12.08 1.72
CA SER A 231 13.78 -12.09 2.24
C SER A 231 14.70 -12.99 1.43
N MET A 232 14.23 -14.12 0.92
CA MET A 232 15.03 -14.99 0.05
C MET A 232 15.50 -14.25 -1.21
N ILE A 233 14.64 -13.39 -1.78
CA ILE A 233 14.98 -12.55 -2.94
C ILE A 233 16.05 -11.51 -2.54
N ALA A 234 15.86 -10.81 -1.42
CA ALA A 234 16.83 -9.83 -0.94
C ALA A 234 18.20 -10.47 -0.61
N ILE A 235 18.22 -11.65 -0.02
CA ILE A 235 19.46 -12.37 0.30
C ILE A 235 20.17 -12.84 -0.98
N GLN A 236 19.41 -13.31 -1.98
CA GLN A 236 19.97 -13.63 -3.29
C GLN A 236 20.58 -12.40 -3.96
N ALA A 237 19.92 -11.24 -3.84
CA ALA A 237 20.47 -9.98 -4.31
C ALA A 237 21.80 -9.61 -3.59
N GLY A 238 21.91 -9.96 -2.30
CA GLY A 238 23.15 -9.82 -1.52
C GLY A 238 24.34 -10.58 -2.11
N LYS A 239 24.13 -11.81 -2.59
CA LYS A 239 25.19 -12.63 -3.20
C LYS A 239 25.75 -12.03 -4.49
N THR A 240 24.93 -11.28 -5.23
CA THR A 240 25.33 -10.58 -6.46
C THR A 240 25.54 -9.08 -6.23
N LEU A 241 25.57 -8.62 -4.97
CA LEU A 241 25.62 -7.20 -4.60
C LEU A 241 26.75 -6.46 -5.30
N GLN A 242 27.95 -7.05 -5.41
CA GLN A 242 29.08 -6.40 -6.09
C GLN A 242 28.83 -6.18 -7.59
N LYS A 243 28.04 -7.05 -8.24
CA LYS A 243 27.68 -6.99 -9.67
C LYS A 243 26.46 -6.11 -9.97
N MET A 244 25.68 -5.74 -8.96
CA MET A 244 24.46 -4.93 -9.15
C MET A 244 24.77 -3.47 -9.45
N SER A 245 24.16 -2.89 -10.47
CA SER A 245 24.32 -1.45 -10.76
C SER A 245 23.14 -0.64 -10.20
N ASN A 246 21.95 -1.25 -10.08
CA ASN A 246 20.70 -0.54 -9.78
C ASN A 246 19.83 -1.21 -8.70
N SER A 247 19.13 -0.41 -7.88
CA SER A 247 18.18 -0.86 -6.84
C SER A 247 17.03 -1.73 -7.36
N GLY A 248 16.69 -1.59 -8.66
CA GLY A 248 15.67 -2.38 -9.34
C GLY A 248 16.10 -3.80 -9.72
N ASP A 249 17.41 -4.09 -9.73
CA ASP A 249 17.94 -5.42 -10.07
C ASP A 249 17.66 -6.44 -8.95
N ALA A 250 17.40 -5.95 -7.73
CA ALA A 250 17.10 -6.80 -6.57
C ALA A 250 15.70 -7.45 -6.64
N PHE A 251 14.73 -6.81 -7.31
CA PHE A 251 13.36 -7.32 -7.46
C PHE A 251 12.97 -7.39 -8.93
N SER A 252 13.22 -8.54 -9.55
CA SER A 252 12.76 -8.81 -10.91
C SER A 252 11.23 -8.98 -10.97
N TRP A 253 10.63 -8.76 -12.15
CA TRP A 253 9.20 -9.07 -12.38
C TRP A 253 8.88 -10.54 -12.10
N THR A 254 9.83 -11.44 -12.35
CA THR A 254 9.74 -12.86 -11.99
C THR A 254 9.62 -13.05 -10.48
N SER A 255 10.44 -12.33 -9.70
CA SER A 255 10.40 -12.35 -8.24
C SER A 255 9.06 -11.84 -7.70
N VAL A 256 8.52 -10.77 -8.28
CA VAL A 256 7.17 -10.25 -7.93
C VAL A 256 6.08 -11.27 -8.25
N GLY A 257 6.18 -11.96 -9.39
CA GLY A 257 5.28 -13.04 -9.78
C GLY A 257 5.30 -14.20 -8.78
N ILE A 258 6.50 -14.67 -8.40
CA ILE A 258 6.68 -15.73 -7.40
C ILE A 258 6.07 -15.33 -6.05
N LEU A 259 6.33 -14.10 -5.57
CA LEU A 259 5.75 -13.60 -4.32
C LEU A 259 4.23 -13.55 -4.36
N THR A 260 3.67 -13.13 -5.50
CA THR A 260 2.22 -13.09 -5.70
C THR A 260 1.62 -14.50 -5.65
N ILE A 261 2.26 -15.47 -6.30
CA ILE A 261 1.84 -16.88 -6.25
C ILE A 261 1.92 -17.42 -4.82
N CYS A 262 3.04 -17.22 -4.12
CA CYS A 262 3.21 -17.66 -2.73
C CYS A 262 2.16 -17.05 -1.80
N ALA A 263 1.88 -15.75 -1.95
CA ALA A 263 0.82 -15.07 -1.20
C ALA A 263 -0.55 -15.71 -1.50
N CYS A 264 -0.91 -15.87 -2.77
CA CYS A 264 -2.18 -16.51 -3.14
C CYS A 264 -2.31 -17.94 -2.59
N LEU A 265 -1.24 -18.73 -2.63
CA LEU A 265 -1.19 -20.08 -2.07
C LEU A 265 -1.44 -20.08 -0.55
N SER A 266 -0.99 -19.05 0.19
CA SER A 266 -1.24 -18.96 1.63
C SER A 266 -2.72 -18.78 1.98
N LEU A 267 -3.58 -18.38 1.03
CA LEU A 267 -5.03 -18.26 1.21
C LEU A 267 -5.79 -19.56 0.88
N VAL A 268 -5.15 -20.54 0.23
CA VAL A 268 -5.79 -21.81 -0.16
C VAL A 268 -6.41 -22.54 1.05
N PRO A 269 -5.73 -22.70 2.20
CA PRO A 269 -6.33 -23.37 3.37
C PRO A 269 -7.56 -22.63 3.89
N THR A 270 -7.55 -21.30 3.83
CA THR A 270 -8.67 -20.44 4.25
C THR A 270 -9.89 -20.62 3.34
N ILE A 271 -9.69 -20.62 2.02
CA ILE A 271 -10.77 -20.79 1.05
C ILE A 271 -11.38 -22.19 1.18
N LEU A 272 -10.54 -23.22 1.32
CA LEU A 272 -11.01 -24.60 1.49
C LEU A 272 -11.81 -24.77 2.78
N LYS A 273 -11.31 -24.27 3.91
CA LYS A 273 -12.00 -24.32 5.21
C LYS A 273 -13.33 -23.58 5.16
N ASN A 274 -13.40 -22.43 4.49
CA ASN A 274 -14.65 -21.66 4.35
C ASN A 274 -15.67 -22.39 3.45
N LYS A 275 -15.22 -23.06 2.37
CA LYS A 275 -16.09 -23.91 1.54
C LYS A 275 -16.62 -25.11 2.32
N LEU A 276 -15.77 -25.76 3.12
CA LEU A 276 -16.17 -26.89 3.97
C LEU A 276 -17.16 -26.45 5.05
N LYS A 277 -16.91 -25.34 5.76
CA LYS A 277 -17.85 -24.78 6.75
C LYS A 277 -19.22 -24.45 6.16
N LYS A 278 -19.27 -23.85 4.96
CA LYS A 278 -20.54 -23.59 4.25
C LYS A 278 -21.27 -24.88 3.87
N LYS A 279 -20.55 -25.92 3.44
CA LYS A 279 -21.12 -27.23 3.10
C LYS A 279 -21.66 -27.95 4.33
N THR A 280 -20.98 -27.85 5.48
CA THR A 280 -21.45 -28.41 6.76
C THR A 280 -22.63 -27.63 7.33
N GLN A 281 -22.64 -26.29 7.28
CA GLN A 281 -23.79 -25.48 7.72
C GLN A 281 -25.02 -25.69 6.83
N SER A 282 -24.84 -25.88 5.52
CA SER A 282 -25.93 -26.26 4.61
C SER A 282 -26.48 -27.66 4.95
N LYS A 283 -25.62 -28.65 5.23
CA LYS A 283 -26.06 -29.99 5.66
C LYS A 283 -26.76 -29.98 7.03
N SER A 284 -26.25 -29.23 8.01
CA SER A 284 -26.91 -29.09 9.32
C SER A 284 -28.21 -28.31 9.25
N SER A 285 -28.32 -27.28 8.40
CA SER A 285 -29.58 -26.54 8.22
C SER A 285 -30.64 -27.41 7.53
N VAL A 286 -30.25 -28.24 6.56
CA VAL A 286 -31.13 -29.23 5.93
C VAL A 286 -31.55 -30.31 6.94
N ALA A 287 -30.63 -30.78 7.80
CA ALA A 287 -30.95 -31.73 8.86
C ALA A 287 -31.91 -31.15 9.93
N ILE A 288 -31.71 -29.89 10.33
CA ILE A 288 -32.59 -29.19 11.29
C ILE A 288 -33.97 -28.92 10.68
N MET A 289 -34.05 -28.63 9.37
CA MET A 289 -35.34 -28.52 8.66
C MET A 289 -36.05 -29.88 8.56
N SER A 290 -35.35 -30.99 8.33
CA SER A 290 -35.97 -32.33 8.34
C SER A 290 -36.43 -32.76 9.74
N THR A 291 -35.70 -32.40 10.80
CA THR A 291 -36.12 -32.70 12.18
C THR A 291 -37.27 -31.80 12.64
N SER A 292 -37.32 -30.55 12.18
CA SER A 292 -38.44 -29.63 12.46
C SER A 292 -39.68 -29.93 11.61
N ALA A 293 -39.52 -30.57 10.45
CA ALA A 293 -40.63 -31.08 9.63
C ALA A 293 -41.32 -32.27 10.30
N ASN A 294 -40.55 -33.22 10.88
CA ASN A 294 -41.10 -34.35 11.64
C ASN A 294 -41.79 -33.95 12.96
N LEU A 295 -41.56 -32.74 13.47
CA LEU A 295 -42.21 -32.19 14.67
C LEU A 295 -43.41 -31.28 14.35
N LYS A 296 -43.70 -31.02 13.06
CA LYS A 296 -44.80 -30.16 12.60
C LYS A 296 -45.82 -30.87 11.72
N GLU A 297 -45.81 -32.20 11.70
CA GLU A 297 -46.83 -33.01 11.01
C GLU A 297 -48.11 -33.26 11.84
N GLN A 298 -48.26 -32.64 13.02
CA GLN A 298 -49.52 -32.74 13.80
C GLN A 298 -50.33 -31.45 13.97
N GLU A 299 -49.87 -30.31 13.48
CA GLU A 299 -50.69 -29.09 13.43
C GLU A 299 -50.24 -28.22 12.25
N GLN A 300 -50.88 -28.34 11.07
CA GLN A 300 -51.15 -27.20 10.16
C GLN A 300 -51.94 -27.61 8.89
N GLN A 301 -53.12 -28.24 9.03
CA GLN A 301 -54.12 -28.22 7.95
C GLN A 301 -55.03 -26.98 8.09
N HIS A 302 -54.55 -25.76 7.86
CA HIS A 302 -55.48 -24.64 7.58
C HIS A 302 -54.90 -23.31 7.03
N ILE A 303 -53.63 -23.18 6.65
CA ILE A 303 -53.15 -21.85 6.19
C ILE A 303 -52.17 -22.02 5.04
N ASP A 304 -52.65 -22.44 3.87
CA ASP A 304 -51.76 -22.55 2.70
C ASP A 304 -52.40 -22.23 1.33
N GLY A 305 -53.53 -21.53 1.35
CA GLY A 305 -54.22 -21.00 0.17
C GLY A 305 -53.87 -19.55 -0.18
N GLU A 306 -53.71 -18.67 0.81
CA GLU A 306 -53.52 -17.22 0.56
C GLU A 306 -52.05 -16.77 0.50
N LEU A 307 -51.13 -17.48 1.14
CA LEU A 307 -49.71 -17.07 1.21
C LEU A 307 -48.97 -17.28 -0.13
N ARG A 308 -49.39 -18.25 -0.94
CA ARG A 308 -48.85 -18.52 -2.28
C ARG A 308 -49.22 -17.45 -3.32
N ALA A 309 -50.28 -16.66 -3.08
CA ALA A 309 -50.69 -15.57 -3.97
C ALA A 309 -49.92 -14.27 -3.71
N ILE A 310 -49.52 -14.01 -2.46
CA ILE A 310 -48.78 -12.80 -2.06
C ILE A 310 -47.30 -12.89 -2.47
N VAL A 311 -46.68 -14.07 -2.33
CA VAL A 311 -45.28 -14.31 -2.76
C VAL A 311 -45.13 -14.22 -4.29
N LYS A 312 -46.16 -14.61 -5.06
CA LYS A 312 -46.17 -14.46 -6.53
C LYS A 312 -46.33 -13.01 -7.01
N ARG A 313 -46.88 -12.11 -6.18
CA ARG A 313 -47.02 -10.68 -6.53
C ARG A 313 -45.80 -9.83 -6.17
N GLN A 314 -44.96 -10.24 -5.22
CA GLN A 314 -43.74 -9.49 -4.86
C GLN A 314 -42.51 -9.80 -5.71
N HIS A 315 -42.48 -10.90 -6.47
CA HIS A 315 -41.34 -11.23 -7.34
C HIS A 315 -41.34 -10.60 -8.74
N ARG A 316 -42.30 -9.70 -9.06
CA ARG A 316 -42.41 -9.09 -10.40
C ARG A 316 -41.91 -7.64 -10.51
N LYS A 317 -41.14 -7.14 -9.53
CA LYS A 317 -40.45 -5.83 -9.61
C LYS A 317 -39.03 -5.88 -9.03
N GLN A 318 -38.18 -6.73 -9.60
CA GLN A 318 -36.74 -6.52 -9.57
C GLN A 318 -36.22 -6.65 -11.00
N PRO A 319 -35.48 -5.66 -11.54
CA PRO A 319 -34.84 -5.85 -12.82
C PRO A 319 -33.81 -6.97 -12.67
N THR A 320 -33.89 -7.92 -13.60
CA THR A 320 -33.11 -9.15 -13.66
C THR A 320 -31.61 -8.86 -13.81
N CYS A 321 -30.81 -9.52 -12.97
CA CYS A 321 -29.36 -9.46 -12.88
C CYS A 321 -28.60 -10.03 -14.13
N ALA A 322 -29.29 -10.26 -15.25
CA ALA A 322 -28.74 -10.86 -16.46
C ALA A 322 -28.34 -9.83 -17.53
N ALA A 323 -28.80 -8.58 -17.44
CA ALA A 323 -28.46 -7.52 -18.39
C ALA A 323 -27.18 -6.74 -18.00
N GLU A 324 -26.72 -6.85 -16.75
CA GLU A 324 -25.64 -6.02 -16.20
C GLU A 324 -24.23 -6.61 -16.42
N SER A 325 -24.12 -7.94 -16.54
CA SER A 325 -22.86 -8.65 -16.83
C SER A 325 -22.35 -8.39 -18.25
N LEU A 326 -23.27 -8.18 -19.20
CA LEU A 326 -22.99 -7.97 -20.64
C LEU A 326 -22.31 -6.60 -20.93
N THR A 327 -22.30 -5.67 -19.97
CA THR A 327 -21.76 -4.30 -20.12
C THR A 327 -20.31 -4.15 -19.65
N THR A 328 -19.87 -4.98 -18.70
CA THR A 328 -18.50 -4.91 -18.15
C THR A 328 -17.49 -5.49 -19.13
N GLU A 329 -17.87 -6.56 -19.83
CA GLU A 329 -17.10 -7.17 -20.91
C GLU A 329 -16.80 -6.18 -22.04
N LYS A 330 -17.82 -5.48 -22.54
CA LYS A 330 -17.65 -4.42 -23.56
C LYS A 330 -16.72 -3.30 -23.08
N SER A 331 -16.77 -2.94 -21.79
CA SER A 331 -15.90 -1.90 -21.22
C SER A 331 -14.43 -2.36 -21.12
N LEU A 332 -14.20 -3.64 -20.83
CA LEU A 332 -12.87 -4.25 -20.85
C LEU A 332 -12.31 -4.37 -22.27
N ILE A 333 -13.15 -4.70 -23.25
CA ILE A 333 -12.77 -4.72 -24.68
C ILE A 333 -12.35 -3.32 -25.13
N VAL A 334 -13.09 -2.27 -24.77
CA VAL A 334 -12.73 -0.88 -25.09
C VAL A 334 -11.39 -0.48 -24.47
N LEU A 335 -11.12 -0.88 -23.22
CA LEU A 335 -9.81 -0.63 -22.59
C LEU A 335 -8.68 -1.39 -23.30
N ALA A 336 -8.89 -2.67 -23.62
CA ALA A 336 -7.90 -3.48 -24.33
C ALA A 336 -7.61 -2.90 -25.73
N ALA A 337 -8.66 -2.51 -26.46
CA ALA A 337 -8.53 -1.85 -27.75
C ALA A 337 -7.79 -0.51 -27.64
N ALA A 338 -8.15 0.35 -26.67
CA ALA A 338 -7.44 1.61 -26.43
C ALA A 338 -5.95 1.39 -26.11
N PHE A 339 -5.62 0.35 -25.33
CA PHE A 339 -4.24 -0.01 -25.03
C PHE A 339 -3.47 -0.48 -26.27
N VAL A 340 -4.06 -1.38 -27.07
CA VAL A 340 -3.45 -1.88 -28.31
C VAL A 340 -3.25 -0.76 -29.32
N ILE A 341 -4.24 0.11 -29.52
CA ILE A 341 -4.14 1.29 -30.39
C ILE A 341 -3.02 2.21 -29.91
N SER A 342 -2.94 2.44 -28.60
CA SER A 342 -1.89 3.29 -28.03
C SER A 342 -0.49 2.67 -28.18
N LEU A 343 -0.35 1.34 -28.09
CA LEU A 343 0.90 0.63 -28.38
C LEU A 343 1.28 0.72 -29.85
N ALA A 344 0.30 0.60 -30.77
CA ALA A 344 0.53 0.79 -32.20
C ALA A 344 1.00 2.22 -32.51
N ALA A 345 0.37 3.23 -31.90
CA ALA A 345 0.79 4.62 -32.01
C ALA A 345 2.22 4.83 -31.46
N MET A 346 2.55 4.26 -30.30
CA MET A 346 3.90 4.31 -29.74
C MET A 346 4.93 3.63 -30.64
N ARG A 347 4.57 2.50 -31.26
CA ARG A 347 5.43 1.80 -32.23
C ARG A 347 5.63 2.63 -33.50
N TYR A 348 4.59 3.28 -33.99
CA TYR A 348 4.67 4.18 -35.14
C TYR A 348 5.58 5.40 -34.86
N ILE A 349 5.45 5.99 -33.68
CA ILE A 349 6.35 7.06 -33.22
C ILE A 349 7.80 6.58 -33.17
N TYR A 350 8.02 5.36 -32.69
CA TYR A 350 9.36 4.75 -32.67
C TYR A 350 9.93 4.56 -34.09
N THR A 351 9.10 4.23 -35.09
CA THR A 351 9.56 4.11 -36.49
C THR A 351 9.84 5.45 -37.17
N ILE A 352 9.28 6.54 -36.67
CA ILE A 352 9.57 7.90 -37.16
C ILE A 352 10.88 8.44 -36.55
N CYS A 353 11.37 7.84 -35.47
CA CYS A 353 12.64 8.26 -34.88
C CYS A 353 13.79 8.08 -35.88
N PRO A 354 14.76 8.99 -35.90
CA PRO A 354 15.91 8.92 -36.80
C PRO A 354 16.66 7.59 -36.62
N GLU A 355 17.34 7.11 -37.67
CA GLU A 355 18.11 5.86 -37.63
C GLU A 355 19.17 5.93 -36.52
N LEU A 356 18.89 5.22 -35.42
CA LEU A 356 19.79 5.11 -34.28
C LEU A 356 20.82 4.01 -34.54
N ASN A 357 22.05 4.21 -34.06
CA ASN A 357 23.04 3.14 -33.99
C ASN A 357 22.55 1.99 -33.09
N GLU A 358 22.98 0.75 -33.34
CA GLU A 358 22.56 -0.42 -32.55
C GLU A 358 22.86 -0.28 -31.04
N SER A 359 23.96 0.40 -30.70
CA SER A 359 24.34 0.72 -29.32
C SER A 359 23.48 1.82 -28.67
N GLU A 360 22.70 2.58 -29.44
CA GLU A 360 21.78 3.62 -28.96
C GLU A 360 20.35 3.09 -28.86
N LYS A 361 19.94 2.20 -29.77
CA LYS A 361 18.65 1.51 -29.74
C LYS A 361 18.39 0.82 -28.40
N GLN A 362 19.42 0.22 -27.78
CA GLN A 362 19.28 -0.42 -26.47
C GLN A 362 18.85 0.54 -25.34
N HIS A 363 19.14 1.84 -25.48
CA HIS A 363 18.83 2.89 -24.51
C HIS A 363 17.53 3.64 -24.83
N MET A 364 16.94 3.43 -26.02
CA MET A 364 15.65 4.01 -26.43
C MET A 364 14.47 3.27 -25.79
N LYS A 365 14.43 3.24 -24.45
CA LYS A 365 13.41 2.58 -23.64
C LYS A 365 12.86 3.53 -22.60
N ILE A 366 11.60 3.33 -22.19
CA ILE A 366 10.99 4.12 -21.13
C ILE A 366 11.82 3.96 -19.84
N PRO A 367 12.33 5.06 -19.25
CA PRO A 367 13.21 5.00 -18.10
C PRO A 367 12.41 4.59 -16.85
N ARG A 368 12.92 3.60 -16.12
CA ARG A 368 12.35 3.13 -14.85
C ARG A 368 13.21 3.50 -13.64
N ASP A 369 14.36 4.09 -13.89
CA ASP A 369 15.40 4.43 -12.95
C ASP A 369 16.21 5.64 -13.45
N ILE A 370 17.08 6.17 -12.58
CA ILE A 370 17.86 7.36 -12.92
C ILE A 370 18.92 7.08 -13.99
N GLN A 371 19.51 5.87 -14.04
CA GLN A 371 20.50 5.53 -15.06
C GLN A 371 19.84 5.37 -16.42
N GLY A 372 18.68 4.71 -16.49
CA GLY A 372 17.86 4.68 -17.70
C GLY A 372 17.52 6.09 -18.19
N ALA A 373 17.14 7.00 -17.28
CA ALA A 373 16.88 8.40 -17.63
C ALA A 373 18.11 9.15 -18.14
N LYS A 374 19.30 8.91 -17.55
CA LYS A 374 20.57 9.49 -18.03
C LYS A 374 20.93 9.00 -19.43
N MET A 375 20.85 7.69 -19.67
CA MET A 375 21.22 7.10 -20.95
C MET A 375 20.24 7.51 -22.05
N LEU A 376 18.94 7.47 -21.78
CA LEU A 376 17.93 7.99 -22.70
C LEU A 376 18.13 9.49 -22.93
N GLY A 377 18.40 10.26 -21.88
CA GLY A 377 18.70 11.69 -21.98
C GLY A 377 19.87 11.98 -22.90
N LYS A 378 20.99 11.27 -22.77
CA LYS A 378 22.16 11.46 -23.65
C LYS A 378 21.85 11.17 -25.12
N VAL A 379 21.08 10.12 -25.38
CA VAL A 379 20.66 9.79 -26.75
C VAL A 379 19.75 10.88 -27.29
N LEU A 380 18.69 11.25 -26.56
CA LEU A 380 17.72 12.25 -27.02
C LEU A 380 18.34 13.64 -27.17
N ASP A 381 19.25 14.05 -26.30
CA ASP A 381 19.91 15.36 -26.38
C ASP A 381 20.80 15.47 -27.63
N ARG A 382 21.46 14.37 -28.03
CA ARG A 382 22.24 14.32 -29.28
C ARG A 382 21.37 14.58 -30.52
N TYR A 383 20.17 14.02 -30.56
CA TYR A 383 19.26 14.16 -31.71
C TYR A 383 18.35 15.40 -31.60
N LYS A 384 18.25 16.01 -30.41
CA LYS A 384 17.36 17.15 -30.16
C LYS A 384 17.67 18.34 -31.05
N ASP A 385 18.95 18.61 -31.32
CA ASP A 385 19.35 19.78 -32.11
C ASP A 385 18.91 19.68 -33.58
N MET A 386 18.87 18.46 -34.14
CA MET A 386 18.39 18.24 -35.51
C MET A 386 16.88 17.92 -35.60
N TYR A 387 16.33 17.26 -34.58
CA TYR A 387 14.99 16.67 -34.58
C TYR A 387 14.15 17.12 -33.37
N TYR A 388 14.22 18.41 -33.03
CA TYR A 388 13.62 18.99 -31.82
C TYR A 388 12.16 18.57 -31.60
N PHE A 389 11.29 18.76 -32.60
CA PHE A 389 9.87 18.45 -32.49
C PHE A 389 9.57 16.94 -32.41
N GLN A 390 10.36 16.11 -33.08
CA GLN A 390 10.18 14.65 -33.07
C GLN A 390 10.56 14.07 -31.70
N VAL A 391 11.69 14.51 -31.14
CA VAL A 391 12.12 14.14 -29.78
C VAL A 391 11.08 14.61 -28.77
N MET A 392 10.58 15.85 -28.88
CA MET A 392 9.52 16.38 -28.03
C MET A 392 8.26 15.53 -28.12
N PHE A 393 7.78 15.25 -29.32
CA PHE A 393 6.58 14.45 -29.56
C PHE A 393 6.72 13.03 -29.00
N GLY A 394 7.87 12.39 -29.18
CA GLY A 394 8.16 11.07 -28.63
C GLY A 394 8.10 11.04 -27.10
N VAL A 395 8.71 12.01 -26.42
CA VAL A 395 8.68 12.11 -24.95
C VAL A 395 7.27 12.44 -24.45
N VAL A 396 6.55 13.35 -25.12
CA VAL A 396 5.16 13.72 -24.80
C VAL A 396 4.22 12.51 -24.95
N ALA A 397 4.32 11.78 -26.06
CA ALA A 397 3.50 10.59 -26.30
C ALA A 397 3.78 9.49 -25.27
N ALA A 398 5.06 9.23 -24.97
CA ALA A 398 5.44 8.28 -23.92
C ALA A 398 4.85 8.69 -22.57
N TYR A 399 4.93 9.99 -22.22
CA TYR A 399 4.40 10.52 -20.96
C TYR A 399 2.89 10.31 -20.86
N ILE A 400 2.14 10.70 -21.90
CA ILE A 400 0.69 10.56 -21.94
C ILE A 400 0.32 9.08 -21.84
N PHE A 401 0.99 8.20 -22.59
CA PHE A 401 0.79 6.75 -22.53
C PHE A 401 0.93 6.20 -21.10
N LEU A 402 2.04 6.52 -20.42
CA LEU A 402 2.28 6.10 -19.03
C LEU A 402 1.16 6.57 -18.10
N GLN A 403 0.75 7.84 -18.20
CA GLN A 403 -0.29 8.41 -17.35
C GLN A 403 -1.68 7.83 -17.63
N THR A 404 -2.04 7.67 -18.90
CA THR A 404 -3.34 7.14 -19.33
C THR A 404 -3.59 5.73 -18.78
N PHE A 405 -2.56 4.88 -18.80
CA PHE A 405 -2.66 3.50 -18.33
C PHE A 405 -2.16 3.30 -16.89
N ALA A 406 -2.00 4.38 -16.13
CA ALA A 406 -1.57 4.33 -14.72
C ALA A 406 -0.24 3.57 -14.51
N ILE A 407 0.65 3.58 -15.49
CA ILE A 407 1.94 2.90 -15.46
C ILE A 407 2.96 3.81 -14.75
N PRO A 408 3.66 3.31 -13.70
CA PRO A 408 4.67 4.10 -13.00
C PRO A 408 5.87 4.40 -13.91
N GLY A 409 6.40 5.62 -13.83
CA GLY A 409 7.58 6.05 -14.60
C GLY A 409 7.55 7.50 -15.09
N SER A 410 6.40 8.17 -15.04
CA SER A 410 6.25 9.56 -15.50
C SER A 410 7.14 10.59 -14.77
N LEU A 411 7.59 10.29 -13.55
CA LEU A 411 8.58 11.11 -12.84
C LEU A 411 9.90 11.22 -13.63
N PHE A 412 10.40 10.10 -14.16
CA PHE A 412 11.66 10.11 -14.93
C PHE A 412 11.53 10.90 -16.21
N LEU A 413 10.33 10.90 -16.83
CA LEU A 413 10.06 11.75 -17.98
C LEU A 413 9.95 13.24 -17.62
N SER A 414 9.44 13.59 -16.44
CA SER A 414 9.48 14.97 -15.95
C SER A 414 10.92 15.46 -15.74
N ILE A 415 11.79 14.61 -15.18
CA ILE A 415 13.22 14.90 -15.02
C ILE A 415 13.90 15.02 -16.38
N LEU A 416 13.62 14.10 -17.30
CA LEU A 416 14.14 14.09 -18.67
C LEU A 416 13.72 15.35 -19.45
N LEU A 417 12.47 15.79 -19.34
CA LEU A 417 12.00 17.03 -19.95
C LEU A 417 12.75 18.26 -19.40
N GLY A 418 13.11 18.25 -18.10
CA GLY A 418 13.95 19.30 -17.51
C GLY A 418 15.43 19.25 -17.92
N PHE A 419 15.93 18.07 -18.33
CA PHE A 419 17.25 17.93 -18.94
C PHE A 419 17.27 18.41 -20.39
N LEU A 420 16.23 18.09 -21.18
CA LEU A 420 16.18 18.37 -22.61
C LEU A 420 15.77 19.81 -22.95
N TYR A 421 14.84 20.39 -22.18
CA TYR A 421 14.19 21.67 -22.51
C TYR A 421 14.36 22.73 -21.43
N ARG A 422 14.24 24.00 -21.84
CA ARG A 422 14.26 25.14 -20.92
C ARG A 422 13.09 25.07 -19.94
N PHE A 423 13.30 25.59 -18.73
CA PHE A 423 12.37 25.48 -17.61
C PHE A 423 10.89 25.82 -17.96
N PRO A 424 10.57 26.95 -18.63
CA PRO A 424 9.16 27.28 -18.93
C PRO A 424 8.49 26.25 -19.87
N ILE A 425 9.22 25.80 -20.89
CA ILE A 425 8.75 24.81 -21.86
C ILE A 425 8.57 23.46 -21.17
N ALA A 426 9.58 23.03 -20.40
CA ALA A 426 9.53 21.78 -19.65
C ALA A 426 8.36 21.76 -18.66
N LEU A 427 8.13 22.86 -17.91
CA LEU A 427 7.04 22.97 -16.95
C LEU A 427 5.68 22.88 -17.65
N PHE A 428 5.50 23.62 -18.74
CA PHE A 428 4.27 23.56 -19.53
C PHE A 428 4.02 22.14 -20.08
N LEU A 429 5.02 21.52 -20.70
CA LEU A 429 4.91 20.17 -21.26
C LEU A 429 4.56 19.13 -20.17
N VAL A 430 5.22 19.18 -19.01
CA VAL A 430 4.94 18.27 -17.91
C VAL A 430 3.51 18.46 -17.39
N CYS A 431 3.09 19.71 -17.11
CA CYS A 431 1.73 19.99 -16.64
C CYS A 431 0.67 19.58 -17.68
N PHE A 432 0.93 19.84 -18.97
CA PHE A 432 0.06 19.45 -20.07
C PHE A 432 -0.06 17.92 -20.17
N CYS A 433 1.06 17.20 -20.26
CA CYS A 433 1.07 15.74 -20.39
C CYS A 433 0.47 15.04 -19.16
N ALA A 434 0.81 15.52 -17.95
CA ALA A 434 0.25 15.00 -16.71
C ALA A 434 -1.27 15.19 -16.66
N THR A 435 -1.77 16.36 -17.07
CA THR A 435 -3.20 16.67 -17.05
C THR A 435 -3.97 15.90 -18.12
N LEU A 436 -3.47 15.88 -19.35
CA LEU A 436 -4.09 15.18 -20.46
C LEU A 436 -4.13 13.66 -20.19
N GLY A 437 -2.98 13.07 -19.83
CA GLY A 437 -2.89 11.66 -19.49
C GLY A 437 -3.74 11.29 -18.27
N ALA A 438 -3.75 12.13 -17.22
CA ALA A 438 -4.62 11.91 -16.05
C ALA A 438 -6.11 11.99 -16.39
N THR A 439 -6.50 12.89 -17.29
CA THR A 439 -7.90 13.03 -17.74
C THR A 439 -8.32 11.83 -18.58
N LEU A 440 -7.46 11.33 -19.46
CA LEU A 440 -7.71 10.08 -20.19
C LEU A 440 -7.83 8.87 -19.26
N CYS A 441 -6.94 8.76 -18.26
CA CYS A 441 -7.00 7.74 -17.22
C CYS A 441 -8.29 7.84 -16.39
N TYR A 442 -8.71 9.06 -16.04
CA TYR A 442 -9.98 9.34 -15.37
C TYR A 442 -11.17 8.84 -16.21
N CYS A 443 -11.18 9.11 -17.52
CA CYS A 443 -12.24 8.64 -18.41
C CYS A 443 -12.29 7.11 -18.49
N LEU A 444 -11.14 6.45 -18.67
CA LEU A 444 -11.04 4.99 -18.67
C LEU A 444 -11.50 4.38 -17.34
N SER A 445 -11.08 4.96 -16.22
CA SER A 445 -11.51 4.53 -14.88
C SER A 445 -13.00 4.82 -14.62
N SER A 446 -13.56 5.88 -15.19
CA SER A 446 -15.00 6.16 -15.10
C SER A 446 -15.83 5.10 -15.84
N LEU A 447 -15.32 4.55 -16.94
CA LEU A 447 -16.00 3.49 -17.70
C LEU A 447 -15.99 2.14 -16.96
N ILE A 448 -14.86 1.79 -16.34
CA ILE A 448 -14.64 0.47 -15.73
C ILE A 448 -14.74 0.51 -14.21
N GLY A 449 -13.96 1.38 -13.58
CA GLY A 449 -13.75 1.46 -12.13
C GLY A 449 -15.02 1.81 -11.35
N ARG A 450 -15.86 2.74 -11.85
CA ARG A 450 -17.15 3.04 -11.20
C ARG A 450 -18.05 1.81 -11.13
N ARG A 451 -18.09 1.00 -12.17
CA ARG A 451 -18.97 -0.19 -12.26
C ARG A 451 -18.44 -1.32 -11.38
N LEU A 452 -17.16 -1.65 -11.55
CA LEU A 452 -16.50 -2.70 -10.77
C LEU A 452 -16.54 -2.42 -9.26
N ILE A 453 -16.17 -1.22 -8.84
CA ILE A 453 -16.06 -0.91 -7.41
C ILE A 453 -17.44 -0.73 -6.79
N LYS A 454 -18.45 -0.25 -7.55
CA LYS A 454 -19.84 -0.22 -7.07
C LYS A 454 -20.42 -1.61 -6.88
N TYR A 455 -20.01 -2.58 -7.70
CA TYR A 455 -20.38 -3.99 -7.53
C TYR A 455 -19.77 -4.59 -6.26
N PHE A 456 -18.46 -4.37 -6.01
CA PHE A 456 -17.78 -4.96 -4.84
C PHE A 456 -18.02 -4.20 -3.52
N TRP A 457 -18.18 -2.87 -3.55
CA TRP A 457 -18.32 -2.01 -2.35
C TRP A 457 -19.33 -0.85 -2.52
N PRO A 458 -20.63 -1.15 -2.71
CA PRO A 458 -21.65 -0.12 -2.97
C PRO A 458 -21.81 0.89 -1.82
N LYS A 459 -21.78 0.44 -0.56
CA LYS A 459 -21.93 1.31 0.62
C LYS A 459 -20.79 2.31 0.80
N LYS A 460 -19.54 1.91 0.53
CA LYS A 460 -18.39 2.83 0.68
C LYS A 460 -18.40 3.90 -0.39
N ILE A 461 -18.79 3.56 -1.63
CA ILE A 461 -18.89 4.55 -2.70
C ILE A 461 -19.97 5.57 -2.37
N SER A 462 -21.14 5.15 -1.88
CA SER A 462 -22.22 6.11 -1.54
C SER A 462 -21.79 7.06 -0.41
N GLU A 463 -21.09 6.56 0.61
CA GLU A 463 -20.53 7.40 1.68
C GLU A 463 -19.49 8.40 1.16
N TRP A 464 -18.55 7.95 0.31
CA TRP A 464 -17.52 8.82 -0.27
C TRP A 464 -18.12 9.86 -1.21
N SER A 465 -19.05 9.45 -2.07
CA SER A 465 -19.76 10.34 -2.98
C SER A 465 -20.54 11.40 -2.19
N LYS A 466 -21.22 11.02 -1.11
CA LYS A 466 -21.92 11.96 -0.23
C LYS A 466 -20.96 12.94 0.44
N HIS A 467 -19.78 12.47 0.85
CA HIS A 467 -18.76 13.34 1.43
C HIS A 467 -18.20 14.36 0.41
N ILE A 468 -18.02 13.94 -0.84
CA ILE A 468 -17.59 14.78 -1.97
C ILE A 468 -18.67 15.82 -2.29
N GLU A 469 -19.95 15.41 -2.32
CA GLU A 469 -21.09 16.31 -2.52
C GLU A 469 -21.17 17.39 -1.44
N ASN A 470 -21.00 17.01 -0.17
CA ASN A 470 -20.99 17.97 0.94
C ASN A 470 -19.86 19.01 0.85
N HIS A 471 -18.81 18.73 0.08
CA HIS A 471 -17.64 19.60 -0.09
C HIS A 471 -17.46 20.09 -1.54
N ARG A 472 -18.52 20.03 -2.36
CA ARG A 472 -18.46 20.29 -3.80
C ARG A 472 -17.84 21.65 -4.15
N ASP A 473 -18.17 22.67 -3.36
CA ASP A 473 -17.69 24.04 -3.49
C ASP A 473 -16.17 24.21 -3.37
N ASN A 474 -15.49 23.26 -2.73
CA ASN A 474 -14.08 23.34 -2.37
C ASN A 474 -13.24 22.22 -3.03
N LEU A 475 -13.83 21.43 -3.93
CA LEU A 475 -13.15 20.28 -4.55
C LEU A 475 -11.89 20.66 -5.32
N PHE A 476 -11.85 21.85 -5.92
CA PHE A 476 -10.66 22.35 -6.58
C PHE A 476 -9.48 22.46 -5.60
N ASN A 477 -9.69 23.07 -4.43
CA ASN A 477 -8.67 23.22 -3.39
C ASN A 477 -8.22 21.88 -2.80
N TYR A 478 -9.16 20.93 -2.63
CA TYR A 478 -8.82 19.57 -2.23
C TYR A 478 -8.00 18.84 -3.31
N MET A 479 -8.30 19.05 -4.59
CA MET A 479 -7.51 18.50 -5.69
C MET A 479 -6.10 19.09 -5.70
N LEU A 480 -5.94 20.40 -5.48
CA LEU A 480 -4.61 21.02 -5.33
C LEU A 480 -3.82 20.38 -4.19
N PHE A 481 -4.44 20.25 -3.01
CA PHE A 481 -3.80 19.65 -1.83
C PHE A 481 -3.30 18.24 -2.13
N VAL A 482 -4.15 17.39 -2.69
CA VAL A 482 -3.82 15.99 -2.96
C VAL A 482 -2.74 15.86 -4.04
N ARG A 483 -2.72 16.75 -5.05
CA ARG A 483 -1.76 16.72 -6.16
C ARG A 483 -0.39 17.31 -5.83
N MET A 484 -0.36 18.31 -4.94
CA MET A 484 0.90 18.88 -4.41
C MET A 484 1.51 17.99 -3.33
N SER A 485 0.66 17.27 -2.60
CA SER A 485 1.08 16.40 -1.50
C SER A 485 1.87 15.18 -2.00
N PRO A 486 3.03 14.87 -1.40
CA PRO A 486 3.83 13.69 -1.76
C PRO A 486 3.25 12.37 -1.23
N ILE A 487 2.06 12.39 -0.62
CA ILE A 487 1.48 11.23 0.09
C ILE A 487 0.88 10.20 -0.88
N LEU A 488 0.14 10.65 -1.89
CA LEU A 488 -0.62 9.77 -2.77
C LEU A 488 0.01 9.73 -4.17
N PRO A 489 0.27 8.53 -4.73
CA PRO A 489 0.73 8.41 -6.11
C PRO A 489 -0.27 8.98 -7.11
N ASN A 490 0.23 9.67 -8.14
CA ASN A 490 -0.62 10.27 -9.17
C ASN A 490 -1.53 9.27 -9.88
N TRP A 491 -1.02 8.07 -10.18
CA TRP A 491 -1.81 7.00 -10.82
C TRP A 491 -3.03 6.62 -9.97
N PHE A 492 -2.88 6.59 -8.63
CA PHE A 492 -3.94 6.24 -7.72
C PHE A 492 -5.05 7.29 -7.72
N ILE A 493 -4.67 8.58 -7.67
CA ILE A 493 -5.63 9.69 -7.72
C ILE A 493 -6.43 9.67 -9.03
N ASN A 494 -5.76 9.40 -10.16
CA ASN A 494 -6.40 9.34 -11.47
C ASN A 494 -7.48 8.24 -11.53
N LEU A 495 -7.20 7.07 -10.97
CA LEU A 495 -8.14 5.95 -10.93
C LEU A 495 -9.27 6.17 -9.91
N ALA A 496 -8.97 6.75 -8.74
CA ALA A 496 -9.93 6.88 -7.64
C ALA A 496 -10.90 8.05 -7.81
N ALA A 497 -10.44 9.19 -8.36
CA ALA A 497 -11.25 10.41 -8.52
C ALA A 497 -12.62 10.19 -9.19
N PRO A 498 -12.74 9.48 -10.35
CA PRO A 498 -14.05 9.25 -10.94
C PRO A 498 -14.90 8.34 -10.04
N VAL A 499 -14.31 7.33 -9.42
CA VAL A 499 -15.00 6.34 -8.58
C VAL A 499 -15.67 6.99 -7.36
N ILE A 500 -14.99 7.96 -6.75
CA ILE A 500 -15.48 8.67 -5.56
C ILE A 500 -16.39 9.86 -5.89
N GLY A 501 -16.62 10.17 -7.16
CA GLY A 501 -17.57 11.22 -7.56
C GLY A 501 -16.96 12.60 -7.82
N VAL A 502 -15.64 12.75 -7.92
CA VAL A 502 -15.03 14.06 -8.25
C VAL A 502 -15.44 14.45 -9.68
N PRO A 503 -15.99 15.65 -9.93
CA PRO A 503 -16.31 16.09 -11.28
C PRO A 503 -15.05 16.30 -12.12
N ILE A 504 -15.15 16.10 -13.44
CA ILE A 504 -13.99 16.17 -14.36
C ILE A 504 -13.32 17.55 -14.38
N TYR A 505 -14.10 18.63 -14.32
CA TYR A 505 -13.57 20.01 -14.35
C TYR A 505 -12.61 20.35 -13.20
N PRO A 506 -13.01 20.25 -11.90
CA PRO A 506 -12.09 20.48 -10.79
C PRO A 506 -10.96 19.47 -10.75
N PHE A 507 -11.16 18.25 -11.26
CA PHE A 507 -10.10 17.27 -11.40
C PHE A 507 -9.03 17.70 -12.41
N THR A 508 -9.42 18.09 -13.62
CA THR A 508 -8.50 18.47 -14.70
C THR A 508 -7.76 19.76 -14.36
N LEU A 509 -8.47 20.82 -13.95
CA LEU A 509 -7.85 22.09 -13.58
C LEU A 509 -6.99 21.94 -12.31
N GLY A 510 -7.48 21.22 -11.30
CA GLY A 510 -6.73 20.94 -10.08
C GLY A 510 -5.48 20.09 -10.33
N THR A 511 -5.50 19.21 -11.32
CA THR A 511 -4.32 18.44 -11.74
C THR A 511 -3.30 19.33 -12.45
N PHE A 512 -3.73 20.20 -13.37
CA PHE A 512 -2.85 21.12 -14.09
C PHE A 512 -2.07 22.04 -13.14
N CYS A 513 -2.78 22.69 -12.22
CA CYS A 513 -2.18 23.57 -11.22
C CYS A 513 -1.44 22.80 -10.12
N GLY A 514 -2.00 21.69 -9.64
CA GLY A 514 -1.48 20.95 -8.49
C GLY A 514 -0.21 20.15 -8.78
N VAL A 515 0.00 19.73 -10.02
CA VAL A 515 1.22 19.00 -10.44
C VAL A 515 2.39 19.96 -10.72
N ALA A 516 2.15 21.27 -10.86
CA ALA A 516 3.20 22.23 -11.16
C ALA A 516 4.32 22.29 -10.09
N PRO A 517 4.02 22.45 -8.77
CA PRO A 517 5.08 22.48 -7.75
C PRO A 517 5.98 21.23 -7.71
N PRO A 518 5.45 19.98 -7.67
CA PRO A 518 6.32 18.81 -7.70
C PRO A 518 7.05 18.67 -9.04
N SER A 519 6.47 19.16 -10.14
CA SER A 519 7.13 19.17 -11.46
C SER A 519 8.30 20.14 -11.52
N MET A 520 8.21 21.30 -10.86
CA MET A 520 9.34 22.24 -10.78
C MET A 520 10.56 21.59 -10.14
N ILE A 521 10.36 20.80 -9.07
CA ILE A 521 11.43 20.06 -8.41
C ILE A 521 12.01 19.00 -9.35
N ALA A 522 11.17 18.22 -10.03
CA ALA A 522 11.62 17.23 -11.00
C ALA A 522 12.41 17.85 -12.17
N ILE A 523 11.96 18.98 -12.69
CA ILE A 523 12.62 19.72 -13.78
C ILE A 523 13.97 20.28 -13.32
N GLN A 524 14.05 20.80 -12.09
CA GLN A 524 15.30 21.26 -11.50
C GLN A 524 16.29 20.10 -11.31
N ALA A 525 15.82 18.93 -10.88
CA ALA A 525 16.63 17.72 -10.84
C ALA A 525 17.13 17.35 -12.25
N GLY A 526 16.33 17.56 -13.30
CA GLY A 526 16.73 17.38 -14.70
C GLY A 526 18.03 18.11 -15.08
N LYS A 527 18.24 19.34 -14.58
CA LYS A 527 19.46 20.13 -14.84
C LYS A 527 20.72 19.49 -14.24
N THR A 528 20.57 18.72 -13.17
CA THR A 528 21.66 17.98 -12.52
C THR A 528 21.60 16.48 -12.80
N LEU A 529 20.82 16.05 -13.80
CA LEU A 529 20.57 14.64 -14.14
C LEU A 529 21.86 13.83 -14.24
N GLN A 530 22.88 14.35 -14.93
CA GLN A 530 24.14 13.61 -15.10
C GLN A 530 24.91 13.40 -13.79
N LYS A 531 24.71 14.27 -12.79
CA LYS A 531 25.38 14.22 -11.48
C LYS A 531 24.63 13.39 -10.43
N MET A 532 23.35 13.06 -10.65
CA MET A 532 22.55 12.31 -9.66
C MET A 532 22.94 10.84 -9.61
N SER A 533 23.04 10.28 -8.41
CA SER A 533 23.33 8.85 -8.23
C SER A 533 22.04 8.04 -8.04
N ASN A 534 21.03 8.66 -7.40
CA ASN A 534 19.79 8.00 -7.01
C ASN A 534 18.53 8.81 -7.38
N SER A 535 17.39 8.15 -7.50
CA SER A 535 16.08 8.80 -7.70
C SER A 535 15.61 9.62 -6.50
N GLY A 536 16.11 9.32 -5.29
CA GLY A 536 15.87 10.09 -4.08
C GLY A 536 16.58 11.45 -4.06
N ASP A 537 17.65 11.62 -4.85
CA ASP A 537 18.38 12.90 -4.96
C ASP A 537 17.51 13.98 -5.62
N ALA A 538 16.49 13.58 -6.39
CA ALA A 538 15.56 14.49 -7.04
C ALA A 538 14.61 15.19 -6.03
N PHE A 539 14.31 14.57 -4.88
CA PHE A 539 13.43 15.13 -3.86
C PHE A 539 14.14 15.21 -2.51
N SER A 540 14.71 16.37 -2.22
CA SER A 540 15.28 16.64 -0.90
C SER A 540 14.20 16.78 0.18
N TRP A 541 14.56 16.56 1.45
CA TRP A 541 13.64 16.77 2.58
C TRP A 541 13.10 18.21 2.65
N THR A 542 13.89 19.20 2.21
CA THR A 542 13.43 20.60 2.11
C THR A 542 12.39 20.76 1.02
N SER A 543 12.58 20.15 -0.15
CA SER A 543 11.59 20.11 -1.23
C SER A 543 10.28 19.45 -0.79
N VAL A 544 10.36 18.34 -0.06
CA VAL A 544 9.18 17.66 0.53
C VAL A 544 8.47 18.56 1.55
N GLY A 545 9.22 19.27 2.39
CA GLY A 545 8.68 20.26 3.32
C GLY A 545 7.95 21.41 2.60
N ILE A 546 8.56 21.98 1.57
CA ILE A 546 7.96 23.05 0.74
C ILE A 546 6.68 22.56 0.08
N LEU A 547 6.67 21.37 -0.52
CA LEU A 547 5.46 20.78 -1.11
C LEU A 547 4.34 20.60 -0.08
N THR A 548 4.70 20.18 1.13
CA THR A 548 3.73 20.00 2.23
C THR A 548 3.15 21.35 2.65
N ILE A 549 3.97 22.40 2.75
CA ILE A 549 3.51 23.76 3.04
C ILE A 549 2.59 24.28 1.93
N CYS A 550 3.00 24.16 0.66
CA CYS A 550 2.19 24.57 -0.49
C CYS A 550 0.84 23.84 -0.54
N ALA A 551 0.83 22.52 -0.28
CA ALA A 551 -0.39 21.75 -0.17
C ALA A 551 -1.28 22.29 0.97
N CYS A 552 -0.74 22.47 2.17
CA CYS A 552 -1.50 23.02 3.30
C CYS A 552 -2.07 24.42 3.02
N LEU A 553 -1.29 25.29 2.35
CA LEU A 553 -1.72 26.61 1.92
C LEU A 553 -2.89 26.55 0.93
N SER A 554 -2.94 25.54 0.06
CA SER A 554 -4.06 25.36 -0.88
C SER A 554 -5.40 25.08 -0.18
N LEU A 555 -5.39 24.67 1.11
CA LEU A 555 -6.60 24.46 1.92
C LEU A 555 -7.04 25.72 2.68
N VAL A 556 -6.22 26.77 2.76
CA VAL A 556 -6.54 28.01 3.49
C VAL A 556 -7.84 28.65 2.99
N PRO A 557 -8.09 28.81 1.68
CA PRO A 557 -9.35 29.39 1.20
C PRO A 557 -10.57 28.56 1.64
N THR A 558 -10.43 27.23 1.66
CA THR A 558 -11.48 26.31 2.11
C THR A 558 -11.77 26.47 3.61
N ILE A 559 -10.73 26.57 4.44
CA ILE A 559 -10.88 26.72 5.89
C ILE A 559 -11.50 28.08 6.22
N LEU A 560 -11.06 29.16 5.58
CA LEU A 560 -11.66 30.49 5.76
C LEU A 560 -13.13 30.51 5.34
N LYS A 561 -13.45 29.96 4.16
CA LYS A 561 -14.84 29.90 3.66
C LYS A 561 -15.75 29.10 4.60
N ASN A 562 -15.26 27.99 5.14
CA ASN A 562 -16.03 27.18 6.10
C ASN A 562 -16.19 27.87 7.46
N LYS A 563 -15.19 28.61 7.94
CA LYS A 563 -15.30 29.43 9.16
C LYS A 563 -16.28 30.59 8.97
N LEU A 564 -16.29 31.23 7.81
CA LEU A 564 -17.24 32.29 7.48
C LEU A 564 -18.67 31.75 7.43
N LYS A 565 -18.93 30.65 6.70
CA LYS A 565 -20.26 30.00 6.66
C LYS A 565 -20.78 29.64 8.05
N LYS A 566 -19.92 29.15 8.95
CA LYS A 566 -20.28 28.83 10.35
C LYS A 566 -20.54 30.07 11.24
N LYS A 567 -20.09 31.25 10.82
CA LYS A 567 -20.37 32.52 11.51
C LYS A 567 -21.65 33.21 10.99
N THR A 568 -22.12 32.83 9.80
CA THR A 568 -23.32 33.39 9.16
C THR A 568 -24.56 32.49 9.31
N GLN A 569 -24.37 31.26 9.77
CA GLN A 569 -25.42 30.34 10.26
C GLN A 569 -25.42 30.38 11.78
#